data_AF-A0AAE3V5D8-F1
#
_entry.id   AF-A0AAE3V5D8-F1
#
_cell.length_a   1.000
_cell.length_b   1.000
_cell.length_c   1.000
_cell.angle_alpha   90.00
_cell.angle_beta   90.00
_cell.angle_gamma   90.00
#
_symmetry.space_group_name_H-M   'P 1'
#
loop_
_entity.id
_entity.type
_entity.pdbx_description
1 polymer ?
#
loop_
_entity_poly.entity_id
_entity_poly.type
_entity_poly.pdbx_seq_one_letter_code
_entity_poly.pdbx_strand_id
1 'polypeptide(L)'
;MQTWSIERYRGCSIHVLAVPGSGGGFQYAYTGFVCSPKSDAMAYPDLQRFHHVSAAFDSVDEATSAGIEQGRVIVDGWLGARRAPAGRRGESRVAQRV
;
A
#
# COMPACT_ATOMS: atom_id res chain seq x y z
N MET A 1 -8.25 15.53 -18.02
CA MET A 1 -8.24 15.65 -16.54
C MET A 1 -7.63 14.37 -15.99
N GLN A 2 -6.62 14.46 -15.13
CA GLN A 2 -6.14 13.28 -14.39
C GLN A 2 -7.17 12.98 -13.30
N THR A 3 -7.63 11.72 -13.23
CA THR A 3 -8.63 11.29 -12.24
C THR A 3 -8.05 10.19 -11.37
N TRP A 4 -8.50 10.14 -10.12
CA TRP A 4 -8.15 9.06 -9.23
C TRP A 4 -8.94 7.80 -9.60
N SER A 5 -8.22 6.71 -9.84
CA SER A 5 -8.78 5.37 -9.93
C SER A 5 -8.89 4.80 -8.52
N ILE A 6 -10.08 4.33 -8.16
CA ILE A 6 -10.39 3.86 -6.81
C ILE A 6 -10.84 2.40 -6.89
N GLU A 7 -10.11 1.50 -6.23
CA GLU A 7 -10.50 0.10 -6.09
C GLU A 7 -10.77 -0.25 -4.61
N ARG A 8 -11.71 -1.17 -4.39
CA ARG A 8 -11.94 -1.77 -3.07
C ARG A 8 -11.34 -3.17 -3.03
N TYR A 9 -10.48 -3.41 -2.06
CA TYR A 9 -9.82 -4.71 -1.89
C TYR A 9 -9.76 -5.09 -0.41
N ARG A 10 -10.38 -6.21 -0.04
CA ARG A 10 -10.44 -6.74 1.33
C ARG A 10 -10.89 -5.71 2.40
N GLY A 11 -11.82 -4.84 2.04
CA GLY A 11 -12.33 -3.77 2.91
C GLY A 11 -11.48 -2.49 2.94
N CYS A 12 -10.26 -2.52 2.40
CA CYS A 12 -9.44 -1.33 2.19
C CYS A 12 -9.84 -0.61 0.89
N SER A 13 -9.51 0.67 0.78
CA SER A 13 -9.60 1.42 -0.47
C SER A 13 -8.22 1.74 -1.01
N ILE A 14 -7.96 1.39 -2.27
CA ILE A 14 -6.74 1.70 -2.99
C ILE A 14 -7.05 2.84 -3.95
N HIS A 15 -6.29 3.93 -3.86
CA HIS A 15 -6.41 5.10 -4.71
C HIS A 15 -5.13 5.24 -5.53
N VAL A 16 -5.26 5.35 -6.84
CA VAL A 16 -4.13 5.46 -7.77
C VAL A 16 -4.37 6.59 -8.74
N LEU A 17 -3.32 7.37 -8.99
CA LEU A 17 -3.27 8.43 -9.98
C LEU A 17 -2.09 8.15 -10.91
N ALA A 18 -2.37 7.91 -12.19
CA ALA A 18 -1.34 7.90 -13.22
C ALA A 18 -0.88 9.35 -13.46
N VAL A 19 0.44 9.55 -13.48
CA VAL A 19 1.07 10.84 -13.69
C VAL A 19 1.97 10.78 -14.93
N PRO A 20 1.94 11.77 -15.82
CA PRO A 20 2.89 11.85 -16.92
C PRO A 20 4.32 11.88 -16.39
N GLY A 21 5.21 11.14 -17.05
CA GLY A 21 6.64 11.18 -16.78
C GLY A 21 7.25 12.55 -17.05
N SER A 22 8.34 12.86 -16.35
CA SER A 22 9.07 14.12 -16.51
C SER A 22 9.98 14.16 -17.75
N GLY A 23 10.16 13.02 -18.44
CA GLY A 23 11.00 12.89 -19.63
C GLY A 23 10.19 13.01 -20.93
N GLY A 24 10.84 13.44 -22.01
CA GLY A 24 10.20 13.74 -23.31
C GLY A 24 9.53 12.58 -24.05
N GLY A 25 9.40 11.40 -23.43
CA GLY A 25 8.58 10.29 -23.92
C GLY A 25 7.23 10.29 -23.21
N PHE A 26 6.15 9.94 -23.91
CA PHE A 26 4.78 9.83 -23.37
C PHE A 26 4.61 8.62 -22.42
N GLN A 27 5.55 8.42 -21.51
CA GLN A 27 5.48 7.36 -20.52
C GLN A 27 4.86 7.90 -19.23
N TYR A 28 4.23 7.02 -18.49
CA TYR A 28 3.51 7.31 -17.27
C TYR A 28 4.23 6.69 -16.08
N ALA A 29 4.09 7.37 -14.95
CA ALA A 29 4.39 6.93 -13.61
C ALA A 29 3.07 6.83 -12.84
N TYR A 30 3.11 6.42 -11.57
CA TYR A 30 1.93 6.50 -10.72
C TYR A 30 2.26 6.94 -9.29
N THR A 31 1.28 7.55 -8.65
CA THR A 31 1.25 7.77 -7.20
C THR A 31 -0.04 7.19 -6.65
N GLY A 32 -0.02 6.75 -5.40
CA GLY A 32 -1.18 6.13 -4.78
C GLY A 32 -1.15 6.13 -3.27
N PHE A 33 -2.28 5.76 -2.70
CA PHE A 33 -2.39 5.50 -1.27
C PHE A 33 -3.44 4.43 -0.99
N VAL A 34 -3.22 3.68 0.08
CA VAL A 34 -4.15 2.70 0.64
C VAL A 34 -4.73 3.29 1.92
N CYS A 35 -6.05 3.18 2.09
CA CYS A 35 -6.73 3.46 3.36
C CYS A 35 -7.30 2.16 3.95
N SER A 36 -7.11 1.96 5.25
CA SER A 36 -7.74 0.84 5.96
C SER A 36 -9.27 1.01 6.01
N PRO A 37 -10.02 -0.06 6.30
CA PRO A 37 -11.43 0.08 6.63
C PRO A 37 -11.57 1.04 7.81
N LYS A 38 -12.63 1.85 7.81
CA LYS A 38 -13.01 2.60 9.02
C LYS A 38 -13.46 1.60 10.07
N SER A 39 -12.70 1.41 11.13
CA SER A 39 -13.02 0.46 12.19
C SER A 39 -13.95 1.06 13.27
N ASP A 40 -13.86 2.37 13.51
CA ASP A 40 -14.67 3.10 14.49
C ASP A 40 -14.93 4.53 14.02
N ALA A 41 -16.06 5.11 14.45
CA ALA A 41 -16.45 6.49 14.09
C ALA A 41 -15.42 7.55 14.53
N MET A 42 -14.59 7.24 15.53
CA MET A 42 -13.58 8.13 16.10
C MET A 42 -12.14 7.70 15.76
N ALA A 43 -11.94 6.60 15.04
CA ALA A 43 -10.61 6.14 14.64
C ALA A 43 -10.25 6.67 13.26
N TYR A 44 -9.07 7.28 13.13
CA TYR A 44 -8.53 7.62 11.82
C TYR A 44 -8.11 6.32 11.11
N PRO A 45 -8.55 6.10 9.86
CA PRO A 45 -8.09 4.95 9.10
C PRO A 45 -6.58 5.05 8.87
N ASP A 46 -5.89 3.91 8.92
CA ASP A 46 -4.48 3.84 8.54
C ASP A 46 -4.36 4.27 7.07
N LEU A 47 -3.39 5.12 6.77
CA LEU A 47 -3.09 5.58 5.42
C LEU A 47 -1.63 5.33 5.10
N GLN A 48 -1.37 4.58 4.02
CA GLN A 48 -0.02 4.38 3.50
C GLN A 48 0.06 4.86 2.06
N ARG A 49 1.01 5.77 1.80
CA ARG A 49 1.33 6.28 0.47
C ARG A 49 2.33 5.36 -0.22
N PHE A 50 2.24 5.28 -1.53
CA PHE A 50 3.18 4.56 -2.39
C PHE A 50 3.27 5.27 -3.75
N HIS A 51 4.37 5.07 -4.47
CA HIS A 51 4.57 5.69 -5.77
C HIS A 51 5.59 4.90 -6.58
N HIS A 52 5.51 5.04 -7.89
CA HIS A 52 6.54 4.63 -8.83
C HIS A 52 6.94 5.86 -9.66
N VAL A 53 8.11 6.41 -9.36
CA VAL A 53 8.60 7.67 -9.94
C VAL A 53 9.23 7.51 -11.32
N SER A 54 9.62 6.29 -11.70
CA SER A 54 10.10 6.01 -13.04
C SER A 54 8.92 6.04 -14.00
N ALA A 55 9.02 6.82 -15.07
CA ALA A 55 8.04 6.83 -16.14
C ALA A 55 8.22 5.57 -17.00
N ALA A 56 7.70 4.44 -16.51
CA ALA A 56 7.98 3.12 -17.06
C ALA A 56 6.78 2.49 -17.80
N PHE A 57 5.63 3.14 -17.81
CA PHE A 57 4.39 2.60 -18.37
C PHE A 57 4.02 3.33 -19.66
N ASP A 58 3.55 2.60 -20.67
CA ASP A 58 3.25 3.18 -21.98
C ASP A 58 1.85 3.81 -22.04
N SER A 59 1.06 3.64 -20.99
CA SER A 59 -0.29 4.21 -20.90
C SER A 59 -0.73 4.54 -19.47
N VAL A 60 -1.77 5.38 -19.37
CA VAL A 60 -2.49 5.67 -18.12
C VAL A 60 -3.06 4.41 -17.50
N ASP A 61 -3.62 3.52 -18.32
CA ASP A 61 -4.28 2.29 -17.84
C ASP A 61 -3.25 1.33 -17.25
N GLU A 62 -2.10 1.15 -17.93
CA GLU A 62 -1.02 0.30 -17.44
C GLU A 62 -0.43 0.83 -16.13
N ALA A 63 -0.14 2.13 -16.04
CA ALA A 63 0.32 2.75 -14.79
C ALA A 63 -0.71 2.60 -13.66
N THR A 64 -2.01 2.70 -13.99
CA THR A 64 -3.09 2.51 -13.04
C THR A 64 -3.16 1.07 -12.56
N SER A 65 -3.16 0.08 -13.47
CA SER A 65 -3.20 -1.33 -13.13
C SER A 65 -2.01 -1.76 -12.27
N ALA A 66 -0.80 -1.31 -12.61
CA ALA A 66 0.39 -1.54 -11.80
C ALA A 66 0.27 -0.91 -10.40
N GLY A 67 -0.25 0.32 -10.30
CA GLY A 67 -0.50 0.97 -9.03
C GLY A 67 -1.54 0.23 -8.17
N ILE A 68 -2.59 -0.32 -8.79
CA ILE A 68 -3.62 -1.12 -8.10
C ILE A 68 -3.01 -2.41 -7.57
N GLU A 69 -2.21 -3.11 -8.36
CA GLU A 69 -1.52 -4.34 -7.94
C GLU A 69 -0.58 -4.07 -6.76
N GLN A 70 0.22 -3.00 -6.81
CA GLN A 70 1.05 -2.58 -5.70
C GLN A 70 0.21 -2.26 -4.44
N GLY A 71 -0.94 -1.62 -4.61
CA GLY A 71 -1.89 -1.36 -3.54
C GLY A 71 -2.40 -2.64 -2.88
N ARG A 72 -2.69 -3.69 -3.66
CA ARG A 72 -3.12 -5.00 -3.13
C ARG A 72 -2.02 -5.67 -2.32
N VAL A 73 -0.76 -5.62 -2.77
CA VAL A 73 0.41 -6.12 -2.01
C VAL A 73 0.52 -5.44 -0.64
N ILE A 74 0.31 -4.12 -0.58
CA ILE A 74 0.31 -3.37 0.69
C ILE A 74 -0.83 -3.84 1.61
N VAL A 75 -2.04 -3.99 1.08
CA VAL A 75 -3.21 -4.47 1.85
C VAL A 75 -2.96 -5.88 2.41
N ASP A 76 -2.43 -6.79 1.59
CA ASP A 76 -2.11 -8.14 2.04
C ASP A 76 -1.03 -8.15 3.11
N GLY A 77 -0.02 -7.27 3.00
CA GLY A 77 0.99 -7.05 4.03
C GLY A 77 0.39 -6.56 5.35
N TRP A 78 -0.53 -5.59 5.32
CA TRP A 78 -1.23 -5.11 6.52
C TRP A 78 -2.02 -6.21 7.22
N LEU A 79 -2.78 -6.98 6.45
CA LEU A 79 -3.63 -8.03 7.00
C LEU A 79 -2.81 -9.25 7.46
N GLY A 80 -1.68 -9.53 6.81
CA GLY A 80 -0.70 -10.52 7.25
C GLY A 80 -0.02 -10.12 8.56
N ALA A 81 0.45 -8.88 8.67
CA ALA A 81 1.08 -8.36 9.89
C ALA A 81 0.11 -8.33 11.08
N ARG A 82 -1.16 -7.98 10.87
CA ARG A 82 -2.21 -8.03 11.92
C ARG A 82 -2.55 -9.45 12.39
N ARG A 83 -2.24 -10.48 11.58
CA ARG A 83 -2.47 -11.89 11.93
C ARG A 83 -1.28 -12.55 12.62
N ALA A 84 -0.09 -11.94 12.61
CA ALA A 84 1.03 -12.46 13.38
C ALA A 84 0.72 -12.31 14.88
N PRO A 85 0.62 -13.41 15.65
CA PRO A 85 0.50 -13.29 17.09
C PRO A 85 1.79 -12.63 17.59
N ALA A 86 1.65 -11.61 18.43
CA ALA A 86 2.77 -11.07 19.18
C ALA A 86 3.40 -12.21 19.98
N GLY A 87 4.51 -12.75 19.47
CA GLY A 87 5.30 -13.76 20.15
C GLY A 87 5.69 -13.18 21.51
N ARG A 88 5.13 -13.79 22.57
CA ARG A 88 5.35 -13.45 23.97
C ARG A 88 6.86 -13.46 24.22
N ARG A 89 7.50 -12.29 24.23
CA ARG A 89 8.91 -12.12 24.62
C ARG A 89 8.98 -12.15 26.15
N GLY A 90 8.78 -13.34 26.71
CA GLY A 90 8.86 -13.63 28.14
C GLY A 90 9.98 -14.61 28.42
N GLU A 91 10.99 -14.12 29.13
CA GLU A 91 11.85 -14.85 30.09
C GLU A 91 12.69 -16.05 29.59
N SER A 92 14.00 -15.81 29.54
CA SER A 92 14.99 -16.78 30.00
C SER A 92 16.18 -16.06 30.64
N ARG A 93 15.96 -15.60 31.88
CA ARG A 93 17.00 -15.60 32.90
C ARG A 93 16.69 -16.76 33.84
N VAL A 94 17.34 -17.90 33.62
CA VAL A 94 17.64 -18.82 34.72
C VAL A 94 19.12 -19.15 34.64
N ALA A 95 19.78 -18.87 35.75
CA ALA A 95 21.19 -19.04 36.00
C ALA A 95 21.63 -20.51 35.82
N GLN A 96 22.83 -20.70 35.30
CA GLN A 96 23.64 -21.87 35.64
C GLN A 96 24.86 -21.39 36.43
N ARG A 97 24.78 -21.58 37.75
CA ARG A 97 25.93 -21.92 38.58
C ARG A 97 25.96 -23.45 38.66
N VAL A 98 27.06 -24.06 38.22
CA VAL A 98 27.73 -25.17 38.92
C VAL A 98 29.22 -25.02 38.64
#